data_AF-A0A6J6RV06-F1
#
_entry.id   AF-A0A6J6RV06-F1
#
_cell.length_a   1.000
_cell.length_b   1.000
_cell.length_c   1.000
_cell.angle_alpha   90.00
_cell.angle_beta   90.00
_cell.angle_gamma   90.00
#
_symmetry.space_group_name_H-M   'P 1'
#
loop_
_entity.id
_entity.type
_entity.pdbx_description
1 polymer ?
#
loop_
_entity_poly.entity_id
_entity_poly.type
_entity_poly.pdbx_seq_one_letter_code
_entity_poly.pdbx_strand_id
1 'polypeptide(L)'
;MYLSALLAAGVAFFLAFLHDQADDRWRIVPIVRIGSFLAVVGALGIVMSQAALLTGKGAGAITDTKVLRNVLTENLGWSLALLMIGLAAVHLSTDITKRVLSQSLALYGGLVVTVSFAVWGHASELTPRVLSLVADAVHATAAALWLGGLVGLLMVLRMRSASTVRSTALIIGRFSRMAFWTVLALAIAGLTLTLTGSNASLQSLLTTTWGQLVLAKIGLTLIVVIIAAWNRRTLVPSLTAPVEDDPALPVRWATLLRTVRAEALLLVVVVGLTAVLVNTPPARYAATATSQRVAISQRVDTGQVELTIDPAVVGSNRVEVRYTDGTGQNINVANSMSIEFSQPSAGVAPITRQVLASEPGVFVIDGNELSVAGTWTITVAVRTGDFSEQRTSFEVPVHR
;
A
#
# COMPACT_ATOMS: atom_id res chain seq x y z
N MET A 1 0.26 1.71 9.47
CA MET A 1 1.12 2.81 8.99
C MET A 1 0.43 3.67 7.94
N TYR A 2 0.12 3.15 6.74
CA TYR A 2 -0.39 3.97 5.62
C TYR A 2 -1.66 4.76 5.95
N LEU A 3 -2.75 4.11 6.40
CA LEU A 3 -4.01 4.79 6.71
C LEU A 3 -3.83 5.92 7.74
N SER A 4 -3.10 5.65 8.82
CA SER A 4 -2.89 6.62 9.90
C SER A 4 -2.02 7.81 9.45
N ALA A 5 -1.02 7.57 8.61
CA ALA A 5 -0.17 8.61 8.03
C ALA A 5 -0.93 9.48 7.02
N LEU A 6 -1.71 8.88 6.11
CA LEU A 6 -2.56 9.60 5.15
C LEU A 6 -3.60 10.45 5.89
N LEU A 7 -4.21 9.91 6.95
CA LEU A 7 -5.18 10.63 7.75
C LEU A 7 -4.53 11.81 8.50
N ALA A 8 -3.37 11.61 9.12
CA ALA A 8 -2.65 12.67 9.82
C ALA A 8 -2.28 13.82 8.88
N ALA A 9 -1.66 13.51 7.73
CA ALA A 9 -1.28 14.50 6.72
C ALA A 9 -2.50 15.25 6.16
N GLY A 10 -3.57 14.53 5.79
CA GLY A 10 -4.77 15.11 5.23
C GLY A 10 -5.56 15.98 6.20
N VAL A 11 -5.73 15.55 7.46
CA VAL A 11 -6.43 16.33 8.48
C VAL A 11 -5.61 17.56 8.89
N ALA A 12 -4.29 17.46 8.96
CA ALA A 12 -3.44 18.63 9.19
C ALA A 12 -3.57 19.67 8.07
N PHE A 13 -3.59 19.21 6.80
CA PHE A 13 -3.86 20.10 5.66
C PHE A 13 -5.26 20.73 5.76
N PHE A 14 -6.30 19.95 6.09
CA PHE A 14 -7.64 20.47 6.29
C PHE A 14 -7.67 21.57 7.35
N LEU A 15 -7.03 21.35 8.50
CA LEU A 15 -6.94 22.33 9.57
C LEU A 15 -6.18 23.59 9.16
N ALA A 16 -5.15 23.50 8.32
CA ALA A 16 -4.33 24.64 7.92
C ALA A 16 -4.93 25.48 6.77
N PHE A 17 -5.67 24.85 5.84
CA PHE A 17 -6.11 25.50 4.60
C PHE A 17 -7.63 25.63 4.46
N LEU A 18 -8.42 24.71 5.04
CA LEU A 18 -9.86 24.64 4.80
C LEU A 18 -10.66 25.14 6.00
N HIS A 19 -10.27 24.73 7.21
CA HIS A 19 -10.88 25.13 8.47
C HIS A 19 -10.77 26.64 8.71
N ASP A 20 -11.76 27.21 9.40
CA ASP A 20 -11.85 28.65 9.73
C ASP A 20 -11.21 29.02 11.08
N GLN A 21 -10.50 28.08 11.71
CA GLN A 21 -9.86 28.20 13.03
C GLN A 21 -10.81 28.46 14.21
N ALA A 22 -12.11 28.16 14.07
CA ALA A 22 -13.04 28.24 15.19
C ALA A 22 -12.76 27.18 16.28
N ASP A 23 -13.50 27.26 17.39
CA ASP A 23 -13.27 26.45 18.60
C ASP A 23 -13.32 24.94 18.36
N ASP A 24 -14.04 24.45 17.36
CA ASP A 24 -14.06 23.02 17.03
C ASP A 24 -12.70 22.47 16.57
N ARG A 25 -11.74 23.34 16.22
CA ARG A 25 -10.35 22.98 15.86
C ARG A 25 -9.69 22.07 16.90
N TRP A 26 -9.75 22.41 18.18
CA TRP A 26 -9.00 21.68 19.22
C TRP A 26 -9.52 20.24 19.40
N ARG A 27 -10.76 19.96 19.00
CA ARG A 27 -11.34 18.61 19.00
C ARG A 27 -10.90 17.77 17.80
N ILE A 28 -10.43 18.41 16.73
CA ILE A 28 -9.96 17.74 15.50
C ILE A 28 -8.44 17.46 15.57
N VAL A 29 -7.67 18.34 16.22
CA VAL A 29 -6.20 18.17 16.40
C VAL A 29 -5.78 16.78 16.92
N PRO A 30 -6.48 16.16 17.90
CA PRO A 30 -6.16 14.81 18.35
C PRO A 30 -6.11 13.76 17.23
N ILE A 31 -6.89 13.91 16.16
CA ILE A 31 -6.88 12.98 15.01
C ILE A 31 -5.51 13.02 14.31
N VAL A 32 -4.93 14.21 14.14
CA VAL A 32 -3.56 14.36 13.59
C VAL A 32 -2.55 13.71 14.52
N ARG A 33 -2.62 14.01 15.83
CA ARG A 33 -1.64 13.52 16.81
C ARG A 33 -1.67 12.00 16.98
N ILE A 34 -2.87 11.43 17.13
CA ILE A 34 -3.08 9.98 17.21
C ILE A 34 -2.69 9.34 15.88
N GLY A 35 -3.07 9.93 14.74
CA GLY A 35 -2.68 9.45 13.42
C GLY A 35 -1.16 9.39 13.22
N SER A 36 -0.44 10.45 13.59
CA SER A 36 1.01 10.49 13.55
C SER A 36 1.63 9.43 14.47
N PHE A 37 1.14 9.31 15.71
CA PHE A 37 1.62 8.28 16.66
C PHE A 37 1.42 6.86 16.11
N LEU A 38 0.21 6.54 15.64
CA LEU A 38 -0.10 5.23 15.06
C LEU A 38 0.69 4.96 13.77
N ALA A 39 1.03 5.99 13.01
CA ALA A 39 1.92 5.85 11.86
C ALA A 39 3.34 5.46 12.28
N VAL A 40 3.89 6.09 13.32
CA VAL A 40 5.20 5.72 13.89
C VAL A 40 5.20 4.29 14.44
N VAL A 41 4.18 3.91 15.21
CA VAL A 41 4.04 2.54 15.72
C VAL A 41 3.94 1.54 14.56
N GLY A 42 3.17 1.86 13.52
CA GLY A 42 3.07 1.04 12.33
C GLY A 42 4.39 0.91 11.56
N ALA A 43 5.19 1.97 11.50
CA ALA A 43 6.52 1.96 10.90
C ALA A 43 7.48 1.02 11.65
N LEU A 44 7.46 1.05 12.98
CA LEU A 44 8.20 0.08 13.80
C LEU A 44 7.75 -1.36 13.51
N GLY A 45 6.43 -1.56 13.36
CA GLY A 45 5.86 -2.85 12.93
C GLY A 45 6.44 -3.35 11.62
N ILE A 46 6.63 -2.48 10.63
CA ILE A 46 7.24 -2.82 9.34
C ILE A 46 8.71 -3.21 9.49
N VAL A 47 9.49 -2.46 10.27
CA VAL A 47 10.90 -2.81 10.54
C VAL A 47 10.98 -4.19 11.20
N MET A 48 10.13 -4.46 12.19
CA MET A 48 10.06 -5.76 12.86
C MET A 48 9.68 -6.88 11.89
N SER A 49 8.67 -6.67 11.03
CA SER A 49 8.27 -7.69 10.05
C SER A 49 9.37 -7.97 9.03
N GLN A 50 10.09 -6.93 8.57
CA GLN A 50 11.17 -7.08 7.60
C GLN A 50 12.39 -7.79 8.22
N ALA A 51 12.77 -7.43 9.44
CA ALA A 51 13.83 -8.13 10.17
C ALA A 51 13.47 -9.60 10.43
N ALA A 52 12.22 -9.89 10.77
CA ALA A 52 11.72 -11.25 10.96
C ALA A 52 11.79 -12.07 9.67
N LEU A 53 11.34 -11.51 8.54
CA LEU A 53 11.37 -12.16 7.23
C LEU A 53 12.79 -12.47 6.75
N LEU A 54 13.75 -11.56 6.99
CA LEU A 54 15.15 -11.76 6.56
C LEU A 54 15.90 -12.82 7.37
N THR A 55 15.49 -13.07 8.62
CA THR A 55 16.26 -13.90 9.56
C THR A 55 15.58 -15.19 9.99
N GLY A 56 14.26 -15.30 9.78
CA GLY A 56 13.43 -16.39 10.31
C GLY A 56 13.27 -16.39 11.83
N LYS A 57 13.86 -15.43 12.56
CA LYS A 57 13.88 -15.38 14.05
C LYS A 57 12.62 -14.74 14.66
N GLY A 58 11.60 -14.45 13.86
CA GLY A 58 10.41 -13.72 14.30
C GLY A 58 10.76 -12.35 14.90
N ALA A 59 10.03 -11.92 15.93
CA ALA A 59 10.23 -10.62 16.57
C ALA A 59 11.61 -10.45 17.25
N GLY A 60 12.30 -11.56 17.59
CA GLY A 60 13.64 -11.52 18.20
C GLY A 60 14.72 -10.97 17.27
N ALA A 61 14.46 -10.93 15.96
CA ALA A 61 15.37 -10.41 14.95
C ALA A 61 15.79 -8.95 15.16
N ILE A 62 14.98 -8.14 15.85
CA ILE A 62 15.28 -6.72 16.11
C ILE A 62 16.48 -6.52 17.03
N THR A 63 16.88 -7.55 17.78
CA THR A 63 18.06 -7.50 18.67
C THR A 63 19.38 -7.68 17.92
N ASP A 64 19.34 -8.14 16.67
CA ASP A 64 20.52 -8.30 15.82
C ASP A 64 20.87 -6.98 15.13
N THR A 65 21.93 -6.34 15.61
CA THR A 65 22.40 -5.03 15.11
C THR A 65 22.83 -5.06 13.65
N LYS A 66 23.27 -6.21 13.12
CA LYS A 66 23.63 -6.33 11.69
C LYS A 66 22.39 -6.37 10.81
N VAL A 67 21.36 -7.10 11.25
CA VAL A 67 20.07 -7.20 10.54
C VAL A 67 19.39 -5.83 10.52
N LEU A 68 19.32 -5.16 11.68
CA LEU A 68 18.73 -3.83 11.76
C LEU A 68 19.49 -2.81 10.89
N ARG A 69 20.83 -2.87 10.87
CA ARG A 69 21.63 -2.03 9.99
C ARG A 69 21.28 -2.28 8.53
N ASN A 70 21.25 -3.53 8.08
CA ASN A 70 20.94 -3.86 6.68
C ASN A 70 19.56 -3.33 6.27
N VAL A 71 18.53 -3.60 7.07
CA VAL A 71 17.15 -3.12 6.86
C VAL A 71 17.09 -1.59 6.77
N LEU A 72 17.85 -0.88 7.62
CA LEU A 72 17.86 0.58 7.66
C LEU A 72 18.80 1.23 6.63
N THR A 73 19.75 0.50 6.05
CA THR A 73 20.63 1.04 4.99
C THR A 73 20.03 0.88 3.59
N GLU A 74 18.98 0.07 3.44
CA GLU A 74 18.22 -0.06 2.20
C GLU A 74 17.19 1.07 2.01
N ASN A 75 16.45 1.02 0.89
CA ASN A 75 15.40 2.01 0.56
C ASN A 75 14.35 2.18 1.67
N LEU A 76 14.12 1.15 2.50
CA LEU A 76 13.23 1.22 3.65
C LEU A 76 13.70 2.26 4.67
N GLY A 77 15.00 2.33 4.99
CA GLY A 77 15.50 3.31 5.96
C GLY A 77 15.30 4.75 5.51
N TRP A 78 15.53 5.04 4.22
CA TRP A 78 15.25 6.36 3.63
C TRP A 78 13.76 6.69 3.62
N SER A 79 12.91 5.72 3.28
CA SER A 79 11.45 5.86 3.37
C SER A 79 11.01 6.20 4.79
N LEU A 80 11.50 5.47 5.79
CA LEU A 80 11.19 5.73 7.19
C LEU A 80 11.71 7.08 7.68
N ALA A 81 12.93 7.47 7.30
CA ALA A 81 13.47 8.79 7.66
C ALA A 81 12.59 9.92 7.12
N LEU A 82 12.20 9.87 5.84
CA LEU A 82 11.28 10.83 5.25
C LEU A 82 9.93 10.80 5.97
N LEU A 83 9.36 9.62 6.21
CA LEU A 83 8.10 9.49 6.95
C LEU A 83 8.17 10.17 8.32
N MET A 84 9.24 9.95 9.09
CA MET A 84 9.42 10.55 10.40
C MET A 84 9.55 12.08 10.35
N ILE A 85 10.33 12.60 9.39
CA ILE A 85 10.48 14.05 9.17
C ILE A 85 9.12 14.67 8.79
N GLY A 86 8.40 14.05 7.86
CA GLY A 86 7.09 14.51 7.42
C GLY A 86 6.05 14.48 8.54
N LEU A 87 6.01 13.40 9.33
CA LEU A 87 5.10 13.27 10.47
C LEU A 87 5.41 14.28 11.57
N ALA A 88 6.69 14.58 11.83
CA ALA A 88 7.10 15.61 12.77
C ALA A 88 6.62 17.00 12.32
N ALA A 89 6.80 17.35 11.04
CA ALA A 89 6.30 18.59 10.47
C ALA A 89 4.76 18.69 10.53
N VAL A 90 4.04 17.62 10.18
CA VAL A 90 2.58 17.51 10.27
C VAL A 90 2.08 17.63 11.70
N HIS A 91 2.79 17.07 12.67
CA HIS A 91 2.45 17.21 14.09
C HIS A 91 2.62 18.66 14.53
N LEU A 92 3.80 19.23 14.27
CA LEU A 92 4.16 20.60 14.65
C LEU A 92 3.23 21.64 14.02
N SER A 93 2.72 21.38 12.80
CA SER A 93 1.78 22.29 12.14
C SER A 93 0.51 22.56 12.96
N THR A 94 0.14 21.65 13.86
CA THR A 94 -1.04 21.80 14.73
C THR A 94 -0.80 22.70 15.95
N ASP A 95 0.46 22.90 16.33
CA ASP A 95 0.89 23.69 17.49
C ASP A 95 1.30 25.12 17.11
N ILE A 96 1.73 25.31 15.86
CA ILE A 96 2.14 26.62 15.35
C ILE A 96 0.93 27.54 15.11
N THR A 97 0.95 28.72 15.75
CA THR A 97 -0.07 29.76 15.58
C THR A 97 0.15 30.64 14.35
N LYS A 98 1.41 30.79 13.90
CA LYS A 98 1.76 31.56 12.70
C LYS A 98 1.22 30.85 11.45
N ARG A 99 0.19 31.46 10.83
CA ARG A 99 -0.56 30.87 9.71
C ARG A 99 0.33 30.34 8.58
N VAL A 100 1.25 31.15 8.06
CA VAL A 100 2.11 30.77 6.94
C VAL A 100 2.98 29.56 7.29
N LEU A 101 3.61 29.58 8.47
CA LEU A 101 4.46 28.47 8.92
C LEU A 101 3.65 27.18 9.16
N SER A 102 2.47 27.27 9.80
CA SER A 102 1.57 26.12 9.98
C SER A 102 1.13 25.54 8.62
N GLN A 103 0.78 26.40 7.65
CA GLN A 103 0.43 25.99 6.30
C GLN A 103 1.59 25.32 5.56
N SER A 104 2.79 25.89 5.63
CA SER A 104 3.99 25.29 5.03
C SER A 104 4.31 23.93 5.65
N LEU A 105 4.28 23.82 6.97
CA LEU A 105 4.55 22.56 7.67
C LEU A 105 3.51 21.47 7.33
N ALA A 106 2.23 21.82 7.29
CA ALA A 106 1.17 20.88 6.91
C ALA A 106 1.30 20.42 5.45
N LEU A 107 1.58 21.35 4.53
CA LEU A 107 1.71 21.06 3.10
C LEU A 107 2.96 20.22 2.80
N TYR A 108 4.14 20.74 3.15
CA TYR A 108 5.40 20.08 2.84
C TYR A 108 5.61 18.84 3.70
N GLY A 109 5.22 18.86 4.97
CA GLY A 109 5.23 17.68 5.82
C GLY A 109 4.33 16.57 5.27
N GLY A 110 3.09 16.92 4.86
CA GLY A 110 2.17 15.97 4.23
C GLY A 110 2.71 15.40 2.92
N LEU A 111 3.34 16.22 2.08
CA LEU A 111 3.99 15.77 0.85
C LEU A 111 5.17 14.83 1.12
N VAL A 112 6.01 15.14 2.11
CA VAL A 112 7.13 14.27 2.50
C VAL A 112 6.62 12.92 3.03
N VAL A 113 5.53 12.92 3.81
CA VAL A 113 4.86 11.68 4.26
C VAL A 113 4.43 10.84 3.07
N THR A 114 3.76 11.41 2.06
CA THR A 114 3.22 10.63 0.94
C THR A 114 4.30 10.19 -0.03
N VAL A 115 5.32 11.02 -0.29
CA VAL A 115 6.50 10.67 -1.10
C VAL A 115 7.31 9.54 -0.45
N SER A 116 7.34 9.46 0.89
CA SER A 116 8.04 8.38 1.59
C SER A 116 7.59 6.98 1.14
N PHE A 117 6.32 6.82 0.76
CA PHE A 117 5.76 5.56 0.31
C PHE A 117 6.29 5.14 -1.07
N ALA A 118 6.56 6.09 -1.96
CA ALA A 118 7.08 5.80 -3.28
C ALA A 118 8.53 5.29 -3.23
N VAL A 119 9.31 5.68 -2.21
CA VAL A 119 10.74 5.31 -2.10
C VAL A 119 10.94 3.81 -1.85
N TRP A 120 10.05 3.19 -1.09
CA TRP A 120 10.11 1.75 -0.74
C TRP A 120 8.91 0.95 -1.28
N GLY A 121 7.97 1.59 -1.96
CA GLY A 121 6.76 0.95 -2.47
C GLY A 121 6.94 0.21 -3.80
N HIS A 122 5.96 -0.63 -4.12
CA HIS A 122 5.85 -1.43 -5.36
C HIS A 122 5.99 -0.59 -6.65
N ALA A 123 5.67 0.71 -6.60
CA ALA A 123 5.84 1.62 -7.73
C ALA A 123 7.31 1.74 -8.19
N SER A 124 8.27 1.46 -7.30
CA SER A 124 9.71 1.47 -7.62
C SER A 124 10.13 0.32 -8.55
N GLU A 125 9.31 -0.73 -8.65
CA GLU A 125 9.52 -1.92 -9.49
C GLU A 125 8.79 -1.83 -10.84
N LEU A 126 7.96 -0.80 -11.05
CA LEU A 126 7.19 -0.61 -12.28
C LEU A 126 8.00 0.13 -13.36
N THR A 127 7.67 -0.12 -14.63
CA THR A 127 8.30 0.55 -15.77
C THR A 127 7.26 1.39 -16.56
N PRO A 128 7.61 2.62 -16.98
CA PRO A 128 8.81 3.40 -16.64
C PRO A 128 8.83 3.83 -15.15
N ARG A 129 10.01 3.70 -14.52
CA ARG A 129 10.18 3.90 -13.07
C ARG A 129 9.80 5.30 -12.59
N VAL A 130 10.35 6.34 -13.23
CA VAL A 130 10.10 7.74 -12.80
C VAL A 130 8.62 8.10 -12.90
N LEU A 131 7.96 7.71 -13.99
CA LEU A 131 6.54 7.96 -14.19
C LEU A 131 5.70 7.27 -13.10
N SER A 132 6.02 6.02 -12.79
CA SER A 132 5.29 5.25 -11.77
C SER A 132 5.50 5.81 -10.37
N LEU A 133 6.72 6.23 -10.02
CA LEU A 133 7.01 6.89 -8.74
C LEU A 133 6.25 8.21 -8.59
N VAL A 134 6.23 9.04 -9.64
CA VAL A 134 5.49 10.31 -9.64
C VAL A 134 3.99 10.05 -9.53
N ALA A 135 3.46 9.10 -10.29
CA ALA A 135 2.04 8.74 -10.22
C ALA A 135 1.67 8.22 -8.82
N ASP A 136 2.48 7.36 -8.20
CA ASP A 136 2.25 6.86 -6.84
C ASP A 136 2.24 7.99 -5.80
N ALA A 137 3.23 8.89 -5.85
CA ALA A 137 3.28 10.05 -4.97
C ALA A 137 2.07 10.98 -5.14
N VAL A 138 1.65 11.24 -6.39
CA VAL A 138 0.46 12.04 -6.69
C VAL A 138 -0.81 11.34 -6.18
N HIS A 139 -0.93 10.03 -6.40
CA HIS A 139 -2.07 9.24 -5.94
C HIS A 139 -2.18 9.25 -4.41
N ALA A 140 -1.08 8.97 -3.70
CA ALA A 140 -1.02 8.97 -2.25
C ALA A 140 -1.32 10.36 -1.66
N THR A 141 -0.78 11.43 -2.25
CA THR A 141 -1.05 12.80 -1.82
C THR A 141 -2.51 13.17 -2.02
N ALA A 142 -3.07 12.90 -3.19
CA ALA A 142 -4.47 13.18 -3.46
C ALA A 142 -5.42 12.35 -2.58
N ALA A 143 -5.07 11.09 -2.29
CA ALA A 143 -5.79 10.24 -1.34
C ALA A 143 -5.75 10.81 0.09
N ALA A 144 -4.58 11.28 0.56
CA ALA A 144 -4.45 11.91 1.88
C ALA A 144 -5.34 13.16 1.98
N LEU A 145 -5.25 14.07 1.02
CA LEU A 145 -6.02 15.31 1.00
C LEU A 145 -7.53 15.04 0.97
N TRP A 146 -7.98 14.08 0.15
CA TRP A 146 -9.40 13.75 0.06
C TRP A 146 -9.93 13.09 1.33
N LEU A 147 -9.24 12.03 1.81
CA LEU A 147 -9.63 11.29 3.01
C LEU A 147 -9.61 12.19 4.25
N GLY A 148 -8.50 12.88 4.50
CA GLY A 148 -8.35 13.74 5.66
C GLY A 148 -9.26 14.97 5.61
N GLY A 149 -9.47 15.54 4.41
CA GLY A 149 -10.42 16.61 4.21
C GLY A 149 -11.87 16.19 4.50
N LEU A 150 -12.26 14.97 4.09
CA LEU A 150 -13.59 14.44 4.36
C LEU A 150 -13.80 14.13 5.83
N VAL A 151 -12.80 13.54 6.51
CA VAL A 151 -12.85 13.30 7.96
C VAL A 151 -12.92 14.62 8.72
N GLY A 152 -12.10 15.61 8.35
CA GLY A 152 -12.15 16.96 8.92
C GLY A 152 -13.53 17.60 8.74
N LEU A 153 -14.08 17.55 7.53
CA LEU A 153 -15.43 18.06 7.25
C LEU A 153 -16.51 17.32 8.05
N LEU A 154 -16.43 15.99 8.15
CA LEU A 154 -17.37 15.20 8.94
C LEU A 154 -17.34 15.60 10.41
N MET A 155 -16.16 15.86 10.97
CA MET A 155 -16.00 16.31 12.35
C MET A 155 -16.60 17.71 12.55
N VAL A 156 -16.35 18.65 11.63
CA VAL A 156 -17.00 19.97 11.63
C VAL A 156 -18.52 19.82 11.62
N LEU A 157 -19.10 19.04 10.69
CA LEU A 157 -20.54 18.81 10.58
C LEU A 157 -21.14 18.10 11.81
N ARG A 158 -20.36 17.28 12.53
CA ARG A 158 -20.79 16.61 13.77
C ARG A 158 -20.89 17.58 14.95
N MET A 159 -20.02 18.58 15.00
CA MET A 159 -19.89 19.49 16.14
C MET A 159 -20.65 20.79 15.94
N ARG A 160 -20.82 21.20 14.69
CA ARG A 160 -21.57 22.38 14.30
C ARG A 160 -23.06 22.07 14.13
N SER A 161 -23.85 23.14 14.08
CA SER A 161 -25.29 23.07 13.91
C SER A 161 -25.78 24.07 12.87
N ALA A 162 -27.09 24.08 12.63
CA ALA A 162 -27.78 25.01 11.74
C ALA A 162 -27.44 26.49 12.01
N SER A 163 -27.17 26.89 13.26
CA SER A 163 -26.79 28.28 13.58
C SER A 163 -25.45 28.71 12.96
N THR A 164 -24.60 27.76 12.62
CA THR A 164 -23.28 27.96 12.00
C THR A 164 -23.26 27.58 10.52
N VAL A 165 -24.43 27.49 9.88
CA VAL A 165 -24.55 26.99 8.50
C VAL A 165 -23.73 27.80 7.50
N ARG A 166 -23.68 29.13 7.66
CA ARG A 166 -23.00 30.03 6.71
C ARG A 166 -21.48 29.87 6.76
N SER A 167 -20.88 29.78 7.96
CA SER A 167 -19.44 29.50 8.09
C SER A 167 -19.09 28.08 7.65
N THR A 168 -19.95 27.10 7.96
CA THR A 168 -19.76 25.71 7.53
C THR A 168 -19.84 25.55 6.01
N ALA A 169 -20.74 26.27 5.34
CA ALA A 169 -20.84 26.28 3.88
C ALA A 169 -19.56 26.80 3.20
N LEU A 170 -18.85 27.76 3.81
CA LEU A 170 -17.55 28.21 3.30
C LEU A 170 -16.50 27.09 3.37
N ILE A 171 -16.47 26.33 4.48
CA ILE A 171 -15.58 25.17 4.63
C ILE A 171 -15.92 24.11 3.59
N ILE A 172 -17.21 23.79 3.41
CA ILE A 172 -17.69 22.85 2.38
C ILE A 172 -17.28 23.31 0.99
N GLY A 173 -17.40 24.60 0.67
CA GLY A 173 -17.02 25.16 -0.63
C GLY A 173 -15.51 25.10 -0.89
N ARG A 174 -14.68 25.33 0.12
CA ARG A 174 -13.21 25.15 0.02
C ARG A 174 -12.85 23.68 -0.16
N PHE A 175 -13.42 22.79 0.65
CA PHE A 175 -13.24 21.35 0.53
C PHE A 175 -13.68 20.83 -0.84
N SER A 176 -14.86 21.21 -1.33
CA SER A 176 -15.39 20.76 -2.62
C SER A 176 -14.51 21.18 -3.80
N ARG A 177 -13.91 22.38 -3.77
CA ARG A 177 -12.96 22.82 -4.79
C ARG A 177 -11.67 22.00 -4.78
N MET A 178 -11.12 21.76 -3.59
CA MET A 178 -9.95 20.88 -3.44
C MET A 178 -10.29 19.45 -3.88
N ALA A 179 -11.43 18.91 -3.43
CA ALA A 179 -11.88 17.55 -3.70
C ALA A 179 -12.01 17.27 -5.20
N PHE A 180 -12.49 18.25 -5.99
CA PHE A 180 -12.54 18.13 -7.45
C PHE A 180 -11.15 17.87 -8.05
N TRP A 181 -10.16 18.70 -7.69
CA TRP A 181 -8.80 18.56 -8.21
C TRP A 181 -8.10 17.31 -7.69
N THR A 182 -8.32 16.93 -6.42
CA THR A 182 -7.75 15.69 -5.87
C THR A 182 -8.36 14.45 -6.50
N VAL A 183 -9.66 14.42 -6.78
CA VAL A 183 -10.30 13.29 -7.48
C VAL A 183 -9.81 13.18 -8.92
N LEU A 184 -9.62 14.32 -9.61
CA LEU A 184 -9.04 14.32 -10.96
C LEU A 184 -7.59 13.78 -10.94
N ALA A 185 -6.77 14.24 -9.99
CA ALA A 185 -5.41 13.75 -9.81
C ALA A 185 -5.38 12.25 -9.48
N LEU A 186 -6.28 11.77 -8.61
CA LEU A 186 -6.44 10.34 -8.30
C LEU A 186 -6.78 9.51 -9.53
N ALA A 187 -7.70 10.00 -10.37
CA ALA A 187 -8.10 9.30 -11.59
C ALA A 187 -6.93 9.19 -12.58
N ILE A 188 -6.23 10.30 -12.84
CA ILE A 188 -5.07 10.32 -13.75
C ILE A 188 -3.95 9.42 -13.20
N ALA A 189 -3.54 9.61 -11.95
CA ALA A 189 -2.47 8.84 -11.34
C ALA A 189 -2.82 7.36 -11.22
N GLY A 190 -4.06 7.03 -10.84
CA GLY A 190 -4.55 5.65 -10.77
C GLY A 190 -4.57 4.97 -12.14
N LEU A 191 -4.98 5.69 -13.19
CA LEU A 191 -4.91 5.19 -14.57
C LEU A 191 -3.46 4.94 -14.99
N THR A 192 -2.55 5.90 -14.73
CA THR A 192 -1.12 5.73 -15.03
C THR A 192 -0.55 4.49 -14.35
N LEU A 193 -0.79 4.30 -13.05
CA LEU A 193 -0.33 3.14 -12.29
C LEU A 193 -0.95 1.82 -12.79
N THR A 194 -2.21 1.87 -13.22
CA THR A 194 -2.90 0.70 -13.80
C THR A 194 -2.22 0.31 -15.11
N LEU A 195 -1.94 1.27 -15.99
CA LEU A 195 -1.35 1.04 -17.31
C LEU A 195 0.12 0.60 -17.22
N THR A 196 0.94 1.26 -16.41
CA THR A 196 2.35 0.88 -16.22
C THR A 196 2.50 -0.41 -15.42
N GLY A 197 1.57 -0.65 -14.49
CA GLY A 197 1.47 -1.90 -13.77
C GLY A 197 1.12 -3.05 -14.69
N SER A 198 -0.04 -3.08 -15.31
CA SER A 198 -0.62 -4.36 -15.72
C SER A 198 -0.46 -4.73 -17.20
N ASN A 199 0.22 -3.93 -18.04
CA ASN A 199 0.14 -4.08 -19.50
C ASN A 199 -1.33 -4.32 -19.94
N ALA A 200 -2.25 -3.56 -19.31
CA ALA A 200 -3.66 -3.91 -19.20
C ALA A 200 -4.30 -4.15 -20.56
N SER A 201 -4.74 -5.38 -20.81
CA SER A 201 -5.79 -5.64 -21.78
C SER A 201 -7.16 -5.53 -21.08
N LEU A 202 -8.20 -5.14 -21.81
CA LEU A 202 -9.56 -5.08 -21.27
C LEU A 202 -9.98 -6.43 -20.68
N GLN A 203 -9.56 -7.53 -21.31
CA GLN A 203 -9.80 -8.88 -20.83
C GLN A 203 -9.14 -9.14 -19.47
N SER A 204 -7.90 -8.70 -19.26
CA SER A 204 -7.19 -8.86 -17.99
C SER A 204 -7.89 -8.14 -16.84
N LEU A 205 -8.50 -6.97 -17.09
CA LEU A 205 -9.26 -6.23 -16.08
C LEU A 205 -10.55 -6.94 -15.67
N LEU A 206 -11.21 -7.65 -16.59
CA LEU A 206 -12.49 -8.32 -16.34
C LEU A 206 -12.32 -9.73 -15.74
N THR A 207 -11.24 -10.42 -16.10
CA THR A 207 -11.06 -11.85 -15.79
C THR A 207 -10.15 -12.11 -14.60
N THR A 208 -9.23 -11.20 -14.27
CA THR A 208 -8.28 -11.41 -13.17
C THR A 208 -8.82 -10.86 -11.84
N THR A 209 -8.42 -11.48 -10.73
CA THR A 209 -8.76 -11.01 -9.38
C THR A 209 -8.26 -9.56 -9.17
N TRP A 210 -7.03 -9.27 -9.60
CA TRP A 210 -6.47 -7.92 -9.55
C TRP A 210 -7.35 -6.91 -10.32
N GLY A 211 -7.78 -7.26 -11.52
CA GLY A 211 -8.64 -6.43 -12.36
C GLY A 211 -10.00 -6.16 -11.72
N GLN A 212 -10.62 -7.19 -11.13
CA GLN A 212 -11.89 -7.07 -10.41
C GLN A 212 -11.78 -6.18 -9.18
N LEU A 213 -10.69 -6.27 -8.42
CA LEU A 213 -10.42 -5.37 -7.30
C LEU A 213 -10.25 -3.91 -7.75
N VAL A 214 -9.56 -3.68 -8.88
CA VAL A 214 -9.44 -2.34 -9.49
C VAL A 214 -10.81 -1.80 -9.91
N LEU A 215 -11.62 -2.60 -10.59
CA LEU A 215 -12.98 -2.22 -11.02
C LEU A 215 -13.89 -1.94 -9.83
N ALA A 216 -13.84 -2.75 -8.78
CA ALA A 216 -14.58 -2.51 -7.54
C ALA A 216 -14.14 -1.19 -6.88
N LYS A 217 -12.83 -0.91 -6.83
CA LYS A 217 -12.29 0.36 -6.32
C LYS A 217 -12.81 1.57 -7.11
N ILE A 218 -12.81 1.47 -8.44
CA ILE A 218 -13.34 2.50 -9.33
C ILE A 218 -14.84 2.70 -9.11
N GLY A 219 -15.62 1.62 -9.08
CA GLY A 219 -17.07 1.67 -8.86
C GLY A 219 -17.45 2.32 -7.53
N LEU A 220 -16.81 1.92 -6.43
CA LEU A 220 -17.01 2.54 -5.11
C LEU A 220 -16.63 4.02 -5.12
N THR A 221 -15.51 4.37 -5.75
CA THR A 221 -15.07 5.76 -5.89
C THR A 221 -16.09 6.61 -6.67
N LEU A 222 -16.66 6.07 -7.76
CA LEU A 222 -17.69 6.74 -8.53
C LEU A 222 -18.97 6.97 -7.70
N ILE A 223 -19.38 5.99 -6.88
CA ILE A 223 -20.52 6.16 -5.96
C ILE A 223 -20.26 7.33 -5.00
N VAL A 224 -19.07 7.42 -4.40
CA VAL A 224 -18.70 8.54 -3.53
C VAL A 224 -18.77 9.87 -4.29
N VAL A 225 -18.25 9.93 -5.51
CA VAL A 225 -18.29 11.14 -6.36
C VAL A 225 -19.73 11.55 -6.70
N ILE A 226 -20.62 10.60 -6.97
CA ILE A 226 -22.04 10.87 -7.25
C ILE A 226 -22.72 11.47 -6.01
N ILE A 227 -22.52 10.88 -4.83
CA ILE A 227 -23.07 11.39 -3.57
C ILE A 227 -22.52 12.80 -3.30
N ALA A 228 -21.21 13.01 -3.47
CA ALA A 228 -20.57 14.30 -3.26
C ALA A 228 -21.07 15.37 -4.26
N ALA A 229 -21.32 14.99 -5.52
CA ALA A 229 -21.88 15.87 -6.53
C ALA A 229 -23.33 16.27 -6.20
N TRP A 230 -24.14 15.33 -5.71
CA TRP A 230 -25.51 15.60 -5.25
C TRP A 230 -25.51 16.51 -4.02
N ASN A 231 -24.66 16.22 -3.03
CA ASN A 231 -24.44 17.06 -1.86
C ASN A 231 -24.11 18.51 -2.28
N ARG A 232 -23.15 18.69 -3.19
CA ARG A 232 -22.70 20.00 -3.68
C ARG A 232 -23.76 20.76 -4.49
N ARG A 233 -24.50 20.07 -5.36
CA ARG A 233 -25.43 20.71 -6.30
C ARG A 233 -26.82 20.94 -5.71
N THR A 234 -27.22 20.14 -4.73
CA THR A 234 -28.60 20.14 -4.22
C THR A 234 -28.64 20.48 -2.73
N LEU A 235 -27.99 19.69 -1.86
CA LEU A 235 -28.12 19.86 -0.42
C LEU A 235 -27.45 21.14 0.08
N VAL A 236 -26.20 21.41 -0.31
CA VAL A 236 -25.44 22.58 0.17
C VAL A 236 -26.12 23.91 -0.22
N PRO A 237 -26.54 24.15 -1.48
CA PRO A 237 -27.27 25.37 -1.83
C PRO A 237 -28.57 25.53 -1.05
N SER A 238 -29.30 24.43 -0.82
CA SER A 238 -30.55 24.46 -0.06
C SER A 238 -30.34 24.88 1.40
N LEU A 239 -29.20 24.55 2.01
CA LEU A 239 -28.86 24.95 3.39
C LEU A 239 -28.49 26.42 3.51
N THR A 240 -28.01 27.04 2.43
CA THR A 240 -27.56 28.44 2.41
C THR A 240 -28.59 29.42 1.87
N ALA A 241 -29.74 28.92 1.41
CA ALA A 241 -30.82 29.77 0.91
C ALA A 241 -31.28 30.74 2.02
N PRO A 242 -31.50 32.03 1.70
CA PRO A 242 -31.96 33.02 2.67
C PRO A 242 -33.44 32.78 2.96
N VAL A 243 -33.72 31.88 3.90
CA VAL A 243 -35.05 31.63 4.45
C VAL A 243 -34.96 31.87 5.95
N GLU A 244 -35.67 32.89 6.43
CA GLU A 244 -35.77 33.21 7.85
C GLU A 244 -36.63 32.14 8.54
N ASP A 245 -36.17 31.63 9.69
CA ASP A 245 -36.83 30.58 10.48
C ASP A 245 -37.25 29.30 9.72
N ASP A 246 -36.39 28.80 8.83
CA ASP A 246 -36.67 27.61 8.03
C ASP A 246 -36.79 26.32 8.88
N PRO A 247 -38.01 25.75 9.04
CA PRO A 247 -38.24 24.58 9.89
C PRO A 247 -37.63 23.29 9.31
N ALA A 248 -37.30 23.26 8.02
CA ALA A 248 -36.70 22.12 7.34
C ALA A 248 -35.17 22.13 7.38
N LEU A 249 -34.53 23.20 7.90
CA LEU A 249 -33.08 23.31 7.99
C LEU A 249 -32.43 22.18 8.83
N PRO A 250 -32.95 21.80 10.02
CA PRO A 250 -32.37 20.69 10.80
C PRO A 250 -32.42 19.35 10.06
N VAL A 251 -33.50 19.10 9.32
CA VAL A 251 -33.67 17.88 8.52
C VAL A 251 -32.65 17.82 7.39
N ARG A 252 -32.49 18.90 6.62
CA ARG A 252 -31.50 18.99 5.53
C ARG A 252 -30.06 18.87 6.05
N TRP A 253 -29.77 19.46 7.22
CA TRP A 253 -28.48 19.31 7.89
C TRP A 253 -28.20 17.85 8.28
N ALA A 254 -29.19 17.18 8.88
CA ALA A 254 -29.07 15.77 9.23
C ALA A 254 -28.87 14.89 7.99
N THR A 255 -29.54 15.20 6.87
CA THR A 255 -29.33 14.51 5.59
C THR A 255 -27.91 14.70 5.08
N LEU A 256 -27.38 15.93 5.06
CA LEU A 256 -25.99 16.19 4.68
C LEU A 256 -25.00 15.42 5.57
N LEU A 257 -25.24 15.39 6.89
CA LEU A 257 -24.39 14.64 7.81
C LEU A 257 -24.43 13.13 7.53
N ARG A 258 -25.59 12.57 7.19
CA ARG A 258 -25.72 11.15 6.84
C ARG A 258 -25.00 10.80 5.53
N THR A 259 -25.11 11.66 4.52
CA THR A 259 -24.46 11.43 3.22
C THR A 259 -22.94 11.54 3.35
N VAL A 260 -22.43 12.56 4.05
CA VAL A 260 -20.98 12.68 4.31
C VAL A 260 -20.44 11.52 5.17
N ARG A 261 -21.23 10.99 6.12
CA ARG A 261 -20.88 9.75 6.83
C ARG A 261 -20.79 8.56 5.87
N ALA A 262 -21.74 8.42 4.96
CA ALA A 262 -21.73 7.34 3.96
C ALA A 262 -20.51 7.46 3.03
N GLU A 263 -20.19 8.66 2.54
CA GLU A 263 -18.97 8.93 1.78
C GLU A 263 -17.71 8.50 2.55
N ALA A 264 -17.62 8.86 3.84
CA ALA A 264 -16.46 8.51 4.66
C ALA A 264 -16.32 7.00 4.88
N LEU A 265 -17.43 6.30 5.12
CA LEU A 265 -17.43 4.83 5.25
C LEU A 265 -17.02 4.15 3.94
N LEU A 266 -17.55 4.62 2.80
CA LEU A 266 -17.16 4.12 1.48
C LEU A 266 -15.67 4.35 1.19
N LEU A 267 -15.11 5.51 1.56
CA LEU A 267 -13.67 5.75 1.44
C LEU A 267 -12.83 4.80 2.32
N VAL A 268 -13.29 4.49 3.53
CA VAL A 268 -12.62 3.48 4.37
C VAL A 268 -12.62 2.11 3.70
N VAL A 269 -13.74 1.70 3.08
CA VAL A 269 -13.81 0.46 2.29
C VAL A 269 -12.87 0.50 1.10
N VAL A 270 -12.80 1.62 0.37
CA VAL A 270 -11.86 1.83 -0.76
C VAL A 270 -10.40 1.69 -0.30
N VAL A 271 -10.05 2.23 0.87
CA VAL A 271 -8.71 2.08 1.45
C VAL A 271 -8.44 0.62 1.86
N GLY A 272 -9.40 -0.06 2.48
CA GLY A 272 -9.28 -1.48 2.81
C GLY A 272 -9.07 -2.35 1.56
N LEU A 273 -9.84 -2.08 0.50
CA LEU A 273 -9.68 -2.74 -0.79
C LEU A 273 -8.31 -2.47 -1.41
N THR A 274 -7.80 -1.24 -1.24
CA THR A 274 -6.44 -0.89 -1.69
C THR A 274 -5.38 -1.68 -0.94
N ALA A 275 -5.54 -1.92 0.36
CA ALA A 275 -4.62 -2.74 1.14
C ALA A 275 -4.56 -4.20 0.63
N VAL A 276 -5.69 -4.77 0.24
CA VAL A 276 -5.74 -6.10 -0.42
C VAL A 276 -5.09 -6.04 -1.80
N LEU A 277 -5.43 -5.03 -2.60
CA LEU A 277 -4.92 -4.85 -3.97
C LEU A 277 -3.39 -4.75 -4.02
N VAL A 278 -2.78 -4.03 -3.09
CA VAL A 278 -1.32 -3.87 -3.00
C VAL A 278 -0.61 -5.21 -2.73
N ASN A 279 -1.29 -6.18 -2.11
CA ASN A 279 -0.76 -7.52 -1.86
C ASN A 279 -1.25 -8.56 -2.90
N THR A 280 -1.95 -8.15 -3.95
CA THR A 280 -2.45 -9.04 -5.00
C THR A 280 -1.55 -8.97 -6.24
N PRO A 281 -1.07 -10.09 -6.79
CA PRO A 281 -0.27 -10.09 -8.01
C PRO A 281 -0.94 -9.33 -9.17
N PRO A 282 -0.25 -8.40 -9.84
CA PRO A 282 -0.77 -7.69 -11.01
C PRO A 282 -1.22 -8.60 -12.15
N ALA A 283 -2.24 -8.17 -12.90
CA ALA A 283 -2.87 -8.96 -13.96
C ALA A 283 -1.93 -9.43 -15.09
N ARG A 284 -0.83 -8.71 -15.35
CA ARG A 284 0.23 -9.13 -16.31
C ARG A 284 0.80 -10.51 -15.96
N TYR A 285 0.91 -10.85 -14.68
CA TYR A 285 1.42 -12.15 -14.24
C TYR A 285 0.41 -13.28 -14.43
N ALA A 286 -0.89 -12.95 -14.50
CA ALA A 286 -1.94 -13.93 -14.78
C ALA A 286 -2.16 -14.16 -16.28
N ALA A 287 -1.91 -13.15 -17.13
CA ALA A 287 -2.16 -13.22 -18.57
C ALA A 287 -1.04 -13.89 -19.37
N THR A 288 0.22 -13.83 -18.91
CA THR A 288 1.34 -14.53 -19.56
C THR A 288 1.53 -15.96 -19.08
N ALA A 289 0.72 -16.42 -18.12
CA ALA A 289 0.63 -17.83 -17.78
C ALA A 289 -0.12 -18.59 -18.89
N THR A 290 0.55 -18.84 -20.02
CA THR A 290 0.42 -20.18 -20.59
C THR A 290 1.05 -21.08 -19.54
N SER A 291 0.25 -21.55 -18.59
CA SER A 291 0.68 -22.28 -17.39
C SER A 291 1.58 -23.45 -17.78
N GLN A 292 2.89 -23.25 -17.77
CA GLN A 292 3.86 -24.33 -17.76
C GLN A 292 4.43 -24.35 -16.35
N ARG A 293 3.68 -24.99 -15.46
CA ARG A 293 4.25 -25.48 -14.20
C ARG A 293 5.49 -26.28 -14.57
N VAL A 294 6.67 -25.76 -14.24
CA VAL A 294 7.93 -26.49 -14.42
C VAL A 294 8.12 -27.33 -13.17
N ALA A 295 8.02 -28.64 -13.30
CA ALA A 295 8.34 -29.58 -12.24
C ALA A 295 9.57 -30.39 -12.66
N ILE A 296 10.68 -30.19 -11.96
CA ILE A 296 11.93 -30.89 -12.20
C ILE A 296 12.30 -31.63 -10.94
N SER A 297 12.62 -32.91 -11.07
CA SER A 297 13.09 -33.71 -9.95
C SER A 297 14.53 -34.16 -10.15
N GLN A 298 15.31 -34.17 -9.07
CA GLN A 298 16.64 -34.74 -9.02
C GLN A 298 16.75 -35.72 -7.86
N ARG A 299 17.49 -36.82 -8.09
CA ARG A 299 17.84 -37.76 -7.02
C ARG A 299 18.99 -37.21 -6.18
N VAL A 300 18.90 -37.46 -4.89
CA VAL A 300 19.90 -37.07 -3.90
C VAL A 300 20.13 -38.19 -2.89
N ASP A 301 21.19 -38.11 -2.11
CA ASP A 301 21.56 -39.14 -1.13
C ASP A 301 20.44 -39.45 -0.13
N THR A 302 19.66 -38.44 0.23
CA THR A 302 18.58 -38.51 1.21
C THR A 302 17.21 -38.87 0.61
N GLY A 303 17.10 -39.04 -0.72
CA GLY A 303 15.84 -39.30 -1.41
C GLY A 303 15.73 -38.60 -2.77
N GLN A 304 14.65 -37.86 -2.98
CA GLN A 304 14.39 -37.10 -4.19
C GLN A 304 14.00 -35.66 -3.84
N VAL A 305 14.51 -34.71 -4.62
CA VAL A 305 14.13 -33.29 -4.52
C VAL A 305 13.36 -32.91 -5.76
N GLU A 306 12.13 -32.45 -5.57
CA GLU A 306 11.28 -31.90 -6.62
C GLU A 306 11.23 -30.38 -6.48
N LEU A 307 11.67 -29.67 -7.52
CA LEU A 307 11.49 -28.22 -7.68
C LEU A 307 10.29 -27.98 -8.60
N THR A 308 9.25 -27.34 -8.07
CA THR A 308 8.12 -26.84 -8.84
C THR A 308 8.19 -25.32 -8.92
N ILE A 309 8.06 -24.76 -10.13
CA ILE A 309 7.88 -23.32 -10.35
C ILE A 309 6.60 -23.08 -11.15
N ASP A 310 5.76 -22.20 -10.64
CA ASP A 310 4.48 -21.84 -11.25
C ASP A 310 4.33 -20.31 -11.28
N PRO A 311 4.15 -19.66 -12.45
CA PRO A 311 4.03 -20.23 -13.81
C PRO A 311 5.36 -20.33 -14.60
N ALA A 312 6.52 -20.16 -13.96
CA ALA A 312 7.84 -20.14 -14.60
C ALA A 312 8.00 -19.03 -15.66
N VAL A 313 7.54 -17.82 -15.32
CA VAL A 313 7.62 -16.63 -16.19
C VAL A 313 8.45 -15.52 -15.56
N VAL A 314 8.74 -14.46 -16.32
CA VAL A 314 9.42 -13.28 -15.78
C VAL A 314 8.57 -12.58 -14.71
N GLY A 315 9.13 -12.41 -13.52
CA GLY A 315 8.55 -11.75 -12.36
C GLY A 315 8.00 -12.73 -11.32
N SER A 316 6.75 -12.54 -10.89
CA SER A 316 6.20 -13.28 -9.74
C SER A 316 5.97 -14.76 -10.04
N ASN A 317 6.62 -15.62 -9.27
CA ASN A 317 6.49 -17.07 -9.33
C ASN A 317 6.35 -17.65 -7.92
N ARG A 318 5.60 -18.74 -7.82
CA ARG A 318 5.60 -19.61 -6.66
C ARG A 318 6.62 -20.72 -6.90
N VAL A 319 7.62 -20.78 -6.04
CA VAL A 319 8.66 -21.80 -6.05
C VAL A 319 8.42 -22.72 -4.86
N GLU A 320 8.21 -24.00 -5.15
CA GLU A 320 8.01 -25.04 -4.16
C GLU A 320 9.11 -26.10 -4.30
N VAL A 321 9.78 -26.41 -3.20
CA VAL A 321 10.79 -27.47 -3.12
C VAL A 321 10.25 -28.55 -2.18
N ARG A 322 10.17 -29.78 -2.67
CA ARG A 322 9.69 -30.93 -1.89
C ARG A 322 10.76 -32.01 -1.83
N TYR A 323 11.04 -32.48 -0.61
CA TYR A 323 11.90 -33.63 -0.36
C TYR A 323 11.03 -34.85 -0.11
N THR A 324 11.21 -35.90 -0.92
CA THR A 324 10.49 -37.16 -0.80
C THR A 324 11.41 -38.37 -0.68
N ASP A 325 10.92 -39.43 -0.05
CA ASP A 325 11.60 -40.73 0.00
C ASP A 325 11.36 -41.57 -1.25
N GLY A 326 11.93 -42.77 -1.30
CA GLY A 326 11.75 -43.71 -2.40
C GLY A 326 10.30 -44.22 -2.58
N THR A 327 9.40 -43.93 -1.65
CA THR A 327 7.98 -44.26 -1.69
C THR A 327 7.09 -43.05 -2.02
N GLY A 328 7.67 -41.85 -2.13
CA GLY A 328 6.99 -40.59 -2.43
C GLY A 328 6.45 -39.85 -1.20
N GLN A 329 6.76 -40.29 0.02
CA GLN A 329 6.38 -39.57 1.23
C GLN A 329 7.36 -38.43 1.54
N ASN A 330 6.85 -37.33 2.08
CA ASN A 330 7.69 -36.18 2.44
C ASN A 330 8.68 -36.53 3.56
N ILE A 331 9.94 -36.18 3.37
CA ILE A 331 10.99 -36.35 4.39
C ILE A 331 11.25 -35.00 5.05
N ASN A 332 11.19 -34.97 6.38
CA ASN A 332 11.65 -33.81 7.14
C ASN A 332 13.19 -33.72 7.12
N VAL A 333 13.73 -32.86 6.25
CA VAL A 333 15.18 -32.70 6.09
C VAL A 333 15.77 -31.52 6.88
N ALA A 334 15.01 -30.44 7.09
CA ALA A 334 15.43 -29.27 7.87
C ALA A 334 14.23 -28.34 8.11
N ASN A 335 14.38 -27.40 9.05
CA ASN A 335 13.40 -26.33 9.26
C ASN A 335 13.60 -25.13 8.30
N SER A 336 14.77 -25.03 7.66
CA SER A 336 15.13 -23.93 6.76
C SER A 336 16.01 -24.39 5.61
N MET A 337 15.89 -23.69 4.47
CA MET A 337 16.64 -23.93 3.24
C MET A 337 17.09 -22.60 2.62
N SER A 338 18.26 -22.59 1.98
CA SER A 338 18.69 -21.51 1.11
C SER A 338 18.37 -21.85 -0.33
N ILE A 339 17.68 -20.95 -1.05
CA ILE A 339 17.44 -21.04 -2.49
C ILE A 339 18.19 -19.90 -3.16
N GLU A 340 19.05 -20.23 -4.11
CA GLU A 340 19.83 -19.28 -4.89
C GLU A 340 19.33 -19.25 -6.34
N PHE A 341 18.99 -18.08 -6.84
CA PHE A 341 18.56 -17.85 -8.23
C PHE A 341 19.69 -17.13 -8.96
N SER A 342 20.20 -17.70 -10.05
CA SER A 342 21.27 -17.07 -10.83
C SER A 342 21.04 -17.21 -12.33
N GLN A 343 21.47 -16.20 -13.08
CA GLN A 343 21.53 -16.25 -14.54
C GLN A 343 22.73 -15.46 -15.06
N PRO A 344 23.95 -16.04 -14.97
CA PRO A 344 25.18 -15.37 -15.39
C PRO A 344 25.17 -14.95 -16.87
N SER A 345 24.50 -15.71 -17.73
CA SER A 345 24.37 -15.43 -19.17
C SER A 345 23.63 -14.13 -19.47
N ALA A 346 22.78 -13.66 -18.56
CA ALA A 346 22.08 -12.38 -18.63
C ALA A 346 22.73 -11.28 -17.75
N GLY A 347 23.89 -11.57 -17.13
CA GLY A 347 24.58 -10.65 -16.22
C GLY A 347 23.91 -10.50 -14.86
N VAL A 348 23.03 -11.43 -14.47
CA VAL A 348 22.34 -11.39 -13.18
C VAL A 348 23.17 -12.12 -12.12
N ALA A 349 23.60 -11.38 -11.09
CA ALA A 349 24.30 -11.92 -9.95
C ALA A 349 23.38 -12.85 -9.11
N PRO A 350 23.92 -13.83 -8.38
CA PRO A 350 23.12 -14.75 -7.57
C PRO A 350 22.26 -14.01 -6.53
N ILE A 351 20.98 -14.34 -6.49
CA ILE A 351 20.00 -13.84 -5.52
C ILE A 351 19.67 -14.98 -4.56
N THR A 352 20.02 -14.82 -3.28
CA THR A 352 19.78 -15.85 -2.27
C THR A 352 18.55 -15.52 -1.42
N ARG A 353 17.72 -16.53 -1.16
CA ARG A 353 16.55 -16.48 -0.28
C ARG A 353 16.62 -17.59 0.75
N GLN A 354 16.36 -17.24 2.01
CA GLN A 354 16.17 -18.22 3.08
C GLN A 354 14.67 -18.52 3.19
N VAL A 355 14.32 -19.80 3.17
CA VAL A 355 12.93 -20.29 3.14
C VAL A 355 12.74 -21.25 4.31
N LEU A 356 11.64 -21.06 5.06
CA LEU A 356 11.26 -21.96 6.14
C LEU A 356 10.38 -23.10 5.59
N ALA A 357 10.42 -24.25 6.24
CA ALA A 357 9.54 -25.36 5.90
C ALA A 357 8.07 -24.97 6.17
N SER A 358 7.20 -25.11 5.17
CA SER A 358 5.74 -24.93 5.32
C SER A 358 5.09 -26.18 5.91
N GLU A 359 5.60 -27.34 5.52
CA GLU A 359 5.27 -28.66 6.03
C GLU A 359 6.58 -29.46 6.14
N PRO A 360 6.63 -30.58 6.88
CA PRO A 360 7.82 -31.41 6.93
C PRO A 360 8.30 -31.77 5.51
N GLY A 361 9.50 -31.31 5.13
CA GLY A 361 10.08 -31.56 3.80
C GLY A 361 9.59 -30.68 2.66
N VAL A 362 8.70 -29.71 2.91
CA VAL A 362 8.15 -28.81 1.89
C VAL A 362 8.55 -27.37 2.19
N PHE A 363 9.13 -26.69 1.21
CA PHE A 363 9.57 -25.31 1.31
C PHE A 363 8.89 -24.51 0.19
N VAL A 364 8.24 -23.40 0.55
CA VAL A 364 7.49 -22.57 -0.40
C VAL A 364 7.96 -21.13 -0.30
N ILE A 365 8.25 -20.51 -1.44
CA ILE A 365 8.48 -19.08 -1.55
C ILE A 365 7.70 -18.51 -2.73
N ASP A 366 7.00 -17.42 -2.48
CA ASP A 366 6.40 -16.58 -3.51
C ASP A 366 7.30 -15.35 -3.68
N GLY A 367 7.79 -15.11 -4.90
CA GLY A 367 8.78 -14.07 -5.13
C GLY A 367 8.93 -13.69 -6.60
N ASN A 368 9.70 -12.63 -6.86
CA ASN A 368 9.90 -12.05 -8.19
C ASN A 368 11.34 -12.15 -8.69
N GLU A 369 12.11 -13.12 -8.16
CA GLU A 369 13.55 -13.27 -8.40
C GLU A 369 13.89 -13.52 -9.88
N LEU A 370 13.00 -14.19 -10.60
CA LEU A 370 13.13 -14.52 -12.02
C LEU A 370 12.86 -13.28 -12.89
N SER A 371 13.80 -12.34 -12.88
CA SER A 371 13.61 -10.97 -13.39
C SER A 371 13.79 -10.80 -14.90
N VAL A 372 14.37 -11.78 -15.59
CA VAL A 372 14.58 -11.76 -17.04
C VAL A 372 14.33 -13.15 -17.64
N ALA A 373 13.98 -13.18 -18.92
CA ALA A 373 13.70 -14.42 -19.63
C ALA A 373 15.00 -15.17 -19.98
N GLY A 374 14.92 -16.49 -20.07
CA GLY A 374 16.03 -17.39 -20.38
C GLY A 374 16.15 -18.52 -19.36
N THR A 375 17.25 -19.26 -19.40
CA THR A 375 17.48 -20.38 -18.48
C THR A 375 18.15 -19.90 -17.21
N TRP A 376 17.50 -20.14 -16.07
CA TRP A 376 17.99 -19.83 -14.74
C TRP A 376 18.58 -21.07 -14.08
N THR A 377 19.70 -20.89 -13.39
CA THR A 377 20.26 -21.91 -12.50
C THR A 377 19.74 -21.63 -11.08
N ILE A 378 18.90 -22.53 -10.58
CA ILE A 378 18.32 -22.46 -9.23
C ILE A 378 19.00 -23.51 -8.37
N THR A 379 19.73 -23.07 -7.35
CA THR A 379 20.44 -23.95 -6.43
C THR A 379 19.73 -23.97 -5.08
N VAL A 380 19.25 -25.13 -4.68
CA VAL A 380 18.71 -25.35 -3.34
C VAL A 380 19.82 -25.92 -2.46
N ALA A 381 19.99 -25.36 -1.28
CA ALA A 381 20.96 -25.78 -0.29
C ALA A 381 20.24 -26.01 1.04
N VAL A 382 20.24 -27.26 1.50
CA VAL A 382 19.62 -27.65 2.77
C VAL A 382 20.69 -28.15 3.72
N ARG A 383 20.64 -27.71 4.98
CA ARG A 383 21.53 -28.23 6.02
C ARG A 383 20.96 -29.53 6.55
N THR A 384 21.68 -30.63 6.35
CA THR A 384 21.29 -31.99 6.76
C THR A 384 21.91 -32.39 8.11
N GLY A 385 22.76 -31.55 8.70
CA GLY A 385 23.42 -31.76 9.99
C GLY A 385 24.23 -30.54 10.41
N ASP A 386 24.90 -30.60 11.57
CA ASP A 386 25.64 -29.46 12.15
C ASP A 386 26.78 -28.96 11.25
N PHE A 387 27.33 -29.84 10.39
CA PHE A 387 28.44 -29.54 9.49
C PHE A 387 28.21 -30.01 8.05
N SER A 388 27.01 -30.51 7.72
CA SER A 388 26.69 -31.02 6.38
C SER A 388 25.63 -30.16 5.70
N GLU A 389 25.96 -29.68 4.51
CA GLU A 389 25.06 -28.98 3.61
C GLU A 389 24.99 -29.75 2.30
N GLN A 390 23.77 -30.00 1.83
CA GLN A 390 23.52 -30.67 0.57
C GLN A 390 23.00 -29.65 -0.43
N ARG A 391 23.66 -29.56 -1.59
CA ARG A 391 23.30 -28.63 -2.67
C ARG A 391 22.80 -29.37 -3.89
N THR A 392 21.76 -28.84 -4.52
CA THR A 392 21.15 -29.41 -5.72
C THR A 392 20.78 -28.28 -6.66
N SER A 393 21.20 -28.36 -7.92
CA SER A 393 21.03 -27.28 -8.90
C SER A 393 20.12 -27.71 -10.04
N PHE A 394 19.19 -26.84 -10.40
CA PHE A 394 18.18 -27.04 -11.42
C PHE A 394 18.32 -25.97 -12.51
N GLU A 395 18.23 -26.40 -13.76
CA GLU A 395 18.14 -25.49 -14.91
C GLU A 395 16.66 -25.30 -15.25
N VAL A 396 16.16 -24.07 -15.05
CA VAL A 396 14.75 -23.75 -15.27
C VAL A 396 14.59 -22.76 -16.41
N PRO A 397 13.91 -23.14 -17.50
CA PRO A 397 13.55 -22.19 -18.54
C PRO A 397 12.48 -21.23 -18.02
N VAL A 398 12.73 -19.94 -18.17
CA VAL A 398 11.81 -18.86 -17.80
C VAL A 398 11.39 -18.11 -19.05
N HIS A 399 10.09 -18.01 -19.25
CA HIS A 399 9.50 -17.36 -20.42
C HIS A 399 9.03 -15.93 -20.10
N ARG A 400 8.92 -15.10 -21.14
CA ARG A 400 8.43 -13.71 -20.98
C ARG A 400 6.97 -13.66 -20.62
#